data_AF-A0A7X9C644-F1
#
_entry.id   AF-A0A7X9C644-F1
#
_cell.length_a   1.000
_cell.length_b   1.000
_cell.length_c   1.000
_cell.angle_alpha   90.00
_cell.angle_beta   90.00
_cell.angle_gamma   90.00
#
_symmetry.space_group_name_H-M   'P 1'
#
loop_
_entity.id
_entity.type
_entity.pdbx_description
1 polymer ?
#
loop_
_entity_poly.entity_id
_entity_poly.type
_entity_poly.pdbx_seq_one_letter_code
_entity_poly.pdbx_strand_id
1 'polypeptide(L)'
;MRRSLLLIGFILGFLPLSWGYSYYSMQQKLSPEEFKQQQQEFMTKEASLTKKEASEFFPLFFELQDKKASLNRKTRLLFKRGEDVALSEKEYKTLLDELQDIRMQQAEVEKEYYKKFAKILSYEKIYRIQQAETKFHRQLLRGMHKHRRGRGRN
;
A
#
# COMPACT_ATOMS: atom_id res chain seq x y z
N MET A 1 31.76 8.75 6.88
CA MET A 1 31.00 9.99 6.60
C MET A 1 29.69 9.61 5.92
N ARG A 2 28.56 9.89 6.57
CA ARG A 2 27.21 9.84 5.98
C ARG A 2 27.07 11.03 5.03
N ARG A 3 26.52 10.82 3.82
CA ARG A 3 25.80 11.79 2.96
C ARG A 3 25.40 11.04 1.67
N SER A 4 24.17 10.52 1.61
CA SER A 4 23.06 11.11 0.85
C SER A 4 23.05 10.70 -0.63
N LEU A 5 22.50 9.51 -0.91
CA LEU A 5 21.96 9.12 -2.23
C LEU A 5 20.46 8.84 -2.10
N LEU A 6 19.73 9.82 -1.57
CA LEU A 6 18.29 9.92 -1.72
C LEU A 6 18.09 11.18 -2.54
N LEU A 7 17.84 11.06 -3.84
CA LEU A 7 17.16 12.08 -4.67
C LEU A 7 17.03 11.63 -6.15
N ILE A 8 16.65 10.37 -6.38
CA ILE A 8 15.94 9.99 -7.61
C ILE A 8 14.79 9.08 -7.18
N GLY A 9 13.85 9.64 -6.41
CA GLY A 9 12.79 8.90 -5.74
C GLY A 9 11.43 9.59 -5.75
N PHE A 10 11.23 10.60 -6.61
CA PHE A 10 9.99 11.39 -6.58
C PHE A 10 9.22 11.46 -7.91
N ILE A 11 9.74 10.87 -9.00
CA ILE A 11 9.05 10.85 -10.31
C ILE A 11 8.41 9.48 -10.62
N LEU A 12 8.74 8.43 -9.86
CA LEU A 12 8.22 7.06 -10.06
C LEU A 12 7.83 6.37 -8.73
N GLY A 13 7.48 7.15 -7.71
CA GLY A 13 7.37 6.69 -6.32
C GLY A 13 6.01 6.19 -5.86
N PHE A 14 5.01 6.04 -6.74
CA PHE A 14 3.70 5.54 -6.35
C PHE A 14 3.06 4.72 -7.47
N LEU A 15 3.58 3.51 -7.68
CA LEU A 15 2.83 2.27 -7.93
C LEU A 15 3.84 1.11 -8.04
N PRO A 16 3.61 -0.09 -7.44
CA PRO A 16 2.34 -0.61 -6.95
C PRO A 16 2.45 -1.33 -5.58
N LEU A 17 2.06 -0.66 -4.49
CA LEU A 17 1.73 -1.34 -3.22
C LEU A 17 0.65 -2.42 -3.41
N SER A 18 -0.17 -2.28 -4.45
CA SER A 18 -1.25 -3.20 -4.78
C SER A 18 -0.84 -4.40 -5.64
N TRP A 19 0.37 -4.46 -6.22
CA TRP A 19 0.86 -5.71 -6.84
C TRP A 19 1.35 -6.66 -5.76
N GLY A 20 1.92 -6.15 -4.67
CA GLY A 20 2.31 -6.95 -3.51
C GLY A 20 1.12 -7.75 -2.95
N TYR A 21 -0.02 -7.10 -2.71
CA TYR A 21 -1.23 -7.75 -2.19
C TYR A 21 -1.77 -8.85 -3.12
N SER A 22 -2.08 -8.51 -4.38
CA SER A 22 -2.71 -9.45 -5.33
C SER A 22 -1.78 -10.57 -5.81
N TYR A 23 -0.47 -10.32 -5.90
CA TYR A 23 0.51 -11.35 -6.29
C TYR A 23 0.89 -12.24 -5.09
N TYR A 24 0.91 -11.70 -3.86
CA TYR A 24 1.21 -12.49 -2.65
C TYR A 24 0.06 -13.40 -2.24
N SER A 25 -1.18 -12.92 -2.21
CA SER A 25 -2.35 -13.76 -1.89
C SER A 25 -2.49 -14.90 -2.89
N MET A 26 -2.22 -14.62 -4.16
CA MET A 26 -2.21 -15.62 -5.23
C MET A 26 -1.05 -16.63 -5.11
N GLN A 27 0.11 -16.24 -4.59
CA GLN A 27 1.24 -17.17 -4.38
C GLN A 27 1.12 -18.04 -3.13
N GLN A 28 0.60 -17.48 -2.03
CA GLN A 28 0.40 -18.20 -0.77
C GLN A 28 -0.96 -18.94 -0.70
N LYS A 29 -1.83 -18.77 -1.71
CA LYS A 29 -3.23 -19.24 -1.71
C LYS A 29 -4.04 -18.74 -0.50
N LEU A 30 -3.69 -17.58 0.04
CA LEU A 30 -4.43 -16.99 1.15
C LEU A 30 -5.72 -16.35 0.64
N SER A 31 -6.83 -16.65 1.29
CA SER A 31 -8.05 -15.89 1.14
C SER A 31 -7.84 -14.43 1.61
N PRO A 32 -8.64 -13.48 1.12
CA PRO A 32 -8.58 -12.09 1.58
C PRO A 32 -8.74 -11.95 3.11
N GLU A 33 -9.54 -12.81 3.73
CA GLU A 33 -9.79 -12.80 5.18
C GLU A 33 -8.58 -13.33 5.95
N GLU A 34 -7.96 -14.44 5.53
CA GLU A 34 -6.71 -14.93 6.15
C GLU A 34 -5.58 -13.90 6.05
N PHE A 35 -5.51 -13.18 4.93
CA PHE A 35 -4.54 -12.11 4.78
C PHE A 35 -4.78 -10.97 5.77
N LYS A 36 -6.02 -10.50 5.87
CA LYS A 36 -6.41 -9.46 6.84
C LYS A 36 -6.07 -9.91 8.26
N GLN A 37 -6.40 -11.14 8.62
CA GLN A 37 -6.09 -11.69 9.93
C GLN A 37 -4.59 -11.68 10.23
N GLN A 38 -3.75 -12.18 9.31
CA GLN A 38 -2.29 -12.15 9.48
C GLN A 38 -1.76 -10.72 9.64
N GLN A 39 -2.31 -9.78 8.87
CA GLN A 39 -1.97 -8.37 8.98
C GLN A 39 -2.36 -7.80 10.36
N GLN A 40 -3.54 -8.13 10.87
CA GLN A 40 -3.99 -7.71 12.20
C GLN A 40 -3.08 -8.25 13.30
N GLU A 41 -2.78 -9.54 13.26
CA GLU A 41 -1.92 -10.20 14.26
C GLU A 41 -0.51 -9.58 14.26
N PHE A 42 0.06 -9.37 13.07
CA PHE A 42 1.38 -8.76 12.92
C PHE A 42 1.42 -7.34 13.46
N MET A 43 0.46 -6.49 13.07
CA MET A 43 0.42 -5.09 13.46
C MET A 43 0.08 -4.92 14.95
N THR A 44 -0.83 -5.74 15.49
CA THR A 44 -1.15 -5.77 16.92
C THR A 44 0.09 -6.08 17.76
N LYS A 45 0.90 -7.05 17.31
CA LYS A 45 2.15 -7.42 17.99
C LYS A 45 3.19 -6.31 17.94
N GLU A 46 3.49 -5.78 16.75
CA GLU A 46 4.55 -4.76 16.57
C GLU A 46 4.21 -3.42 17.26
N ALA A 47 2.93 -3.02 17.25
CA ALA A 47 2.49 -1.78 17.86
C ALA A 47 1.96 -1.95 19.30
N SER A 48 1.95 -3.17 19.83
CA SER A 48 1.46 -3.50 21.18
C SER A 48 0.05 -2.95 21.42
N LEU A 49 -0.86 -3.20 20.47
CA LEU A 49 -2.24 -2.74 20.56
C LEU A 49 -3.00 -3.56 21.61
N THR A 50 -3.77 -2.86 22.44
CA THR A 50 -4.74 -3.52 23.33
C THR A 50 -5.93 -4.06 22.53
N LYS A 51 -6.70 -4.98 23.12
CA LYS A 51 -7.90 -5.53 22.47
C LYS A 51 -8.90 -4.42 22.08
N LYS A 52 -9.06 -3.41 22.95
CA LYS A 52 -9.94 -2.26 22.69
C LYS A 52 -9.43 -1.43 21.51
N GLU A 53 -8.16 -1.02 21.56
CA GLU A 53 -7.53 -0.25 20.48
C GLU A 53 -7.60 -0.99 19.14
N ALA A 54 -7.31 -2.30 19.11
CA ALA A 54 -7.39 -3.11 17.90
C ALA A 54 -8.82 -3.15 17.33
N SER A 55 -9.83 -3.32 18.19
CA SER A 55 -11.24 -3.37 17.77
C SER A 55 -11.74 -2.06 17.16
N GLU A 56 -11.20 -0.91 17.59
CA GLU A 56 -11.53 0.41 17.05
C GLU A 56 -10.67 0.78 15.83
N PHE A 57 -9.39 0.38 15.83
CA PHE A 57 -8.42 0.73 14.80
C PHE A 57 -8.62 -0.04 13.48
N PHE A 58 -8.75 -1.37 13.53
CA PHE A 58 -8.73 -2.18 12.31
C PHE A 58 -9.90 -1.95 11.35
N PRO A 59 -11.14 -1.67 11.80
CA PRO A 59 -12.22 -1.29 10.89
C PRO A 59 -11.85 -0.07 10.04
N LEU A 60 -11.26 0.95 10.66
CA LEU A 60 -10.81 2.17 9.98
C LEU A 60 -9.60 1.91 9.08
N PHE A 61 -8.67 1.07 9.53
CA PHE A 61 -7.50 0.69 8.74
C PHE A 61 -7.88 -0.03 7.46
N PHE A 62 -8.83 -0.97 7.51
CA PHE A 62 -9.28 -1.68 6.32
C PHE A 62 -10.11 -0.80 5.39
N GLU A 63 -10.93 0.10 5.92
CA GLU A 63 -11.63 1.09 5.10
C GLU A 63 -10.64 2.00 4.33
N LEU A 64 -9.54 2.43 4.98
CA LEU A 64 -8.45 3.16 4.33
C LEU A 64 -7.79 2.33 3.22
N GLN A 65 -7.49 1.05 3.48
CA GLN A 65 -6.91 0.13 2.47
C GLN A 65 -7.84 0.01 1.25
N ASP A 66 -9.14 -0.16 1.46
CA ASP A 66 -10.13 -0.31 0.38
C ASP A 66 -10.25 0.98 -0.46
N LYS A 67 -10.27 2.15 0.20
CA LYS A 67 -10.26 3.45 -0.48
C LYS A 67 -8.99 3.63 -1.31
N LYS A 68 -7.81 3.35 -0.75
CA LYS A 68 -6.54 3.39 -1.46
C LYS A 68 -6.49 2.38 -2.60
N ALA A 69 -7.04 1.18 -2.42
CA ALA A 69 -7.11 0.16 -3.46
C ALA A 69 -7.98 0.62 -4.64
N SER A 70 -9.11 1.28 -4.38
CA SER A 70 -9.97 1.86 -5.41
C SER A 70 -9.25 2.93 -6.23
N LEU A 71 -8.59 3.87 -5.56
CA LEU A 71 -7.79 4.92 -6.22
C LEU A 71 -6.64 4.32 -7.04
N ASN A 72 -5.92 3.34 -6.49
CA ASN A 72 -4.86 2.62 -7.20
C ASN A 72 -5.37 1.86 -8.43
N ARG A 73 -6.59 1.30 -8.39
CA ARG A 73 -7.21 0.67 -9.57
C ARG A 73 -7.43 1.71 -10.67
N LYS A 74 -7.93 2.90 -10.33
CA LYS A 74 -8.06 4.01 -11.30
C LYS A 74 -6.71 4.39 -11.89
N THR A 75 -5.69 4.60 -11.05
CA THR A 75 -4.33 4.91 -11.51
C THR A 75 -3.79 3.87 -12.49
N ARG A 76 -4.01 2.57 -12.22
CA ARG A 76 -3.58 1.49 -13.12
C ARG A 76 -4.30 1.53 -14.47
N LEU A 77 -5.60 1.82 -14.49
CA LEU A 77 -6.36 1.94 -15.73
C LEU A 77 -5.86 3.13 -16.57
N LEU A 78 -5.50 4.24 -15.92
CA LEU A 78 -4.92 5.40 -16.60
C LEU A 78 -3.54 5.07 -17.19
N PHE A 79 -2.66 4.40 -16.45
CA PHE A 79 -1.37 3.97 -17.00
C PHE A 79 -1.54 3.02 -18.20
N LYS A 80 -2.45 2.05 -18.12
CA LYS A 80 -2.76 1.16 -19.24
C LYS A 80 -3.27 1.91 -20.47
N ARG A 81 -4.07 2.96 -20.28
CA ARG A 81 -4.54 3.82 -21.37
C ARG A 81 -3.38 4.61 -21.99
N GLY A 82 -2.42 5.06 -21.17
CA GLY A 82 -1.23 5.79 -21.62
C GLY A 82 -0.21 4.95 -22.39
N GLU A 83 -0.26 3.63 -22.24
CA GLU A 83 0.55 2.67 -23.01
C GLU A 83 0.04 2.45 -24.45
N ASP A 84 -1.16 2.97 -24.78
CA ASP A 84 -1.72 2.89 -26.12
C ASP A 84 -1.01 3.87 -27.09
N VAL A 85 -0.64 3.38 -28.29
CA VAL A 85 0.43 3.97 -29.13
C VAL A 85 -0.06 5.17 -29.97
N ALA A 86 -1.16 5.82 -29.61
CA ALA A 86 -1.75 6.89 -30.43
C ALA A 86 -2.46 8.01 -29.65
N LEU A 87 -2.06 8.31 -28.42
CA LEU A 87 -2.60 9.49 -27.72
C LEU A 87 -2.02 10.79 -28.27
N SER A 88 -2.88 11.79 -28.43
CA SER A 88 -2.47 13.18 -28.70
C SER A 88 -1.92 13.85 -27.42
N GLU A 89 -1.13 14.92 -27.59
CA GLU A 89 -0.63 15.73 -26.47
C GLU A 89 -1.75 16.21 -25.52
N LYS A 90 -2.93 16.55 -26.06
CA LYS A 90 -4.09 16.97 -25.27
C LYS A 90 -4.64 15.82 -24.40
N GLU A 91 -4.61 14.60 -24.92
CA GLU A 91 -5.04 13.41 -24.19
C GLU A 91 -4.01 13.03 -23.12
N TYR A 92 -2.71 13.13 -23.41
CA TYR A 92 -1.66 12.98 -22.40
C TYR A 92 -1.82 14.00 -21.27
N LYS A 93 -2.06 15.27 -21.58
CA LYS A 93 -2.33 16.29 -20.56
C LYS A 93 -3.51 15.89 -19.67
N THR A 94 -4.63 15.50 -20.27
CA THR A 94 -5.84 15.11 -19.52
C THR A 94 -5.57 13.91 -18.61
N LEU A 95 -4.85 12.91 -19.12
CA LEU A 95 -4.46 11.72 -18.37
C LEU A 95 -3.55 12.08 -17.18
N LEU A 96 -2.54 12.93 -17.42
CA LEU A 96 -1.61 13.36 -16.38
C LEU A 96 -2.29 14.22 -15.31
N ASP A 97 -3.22 15.10 -15.70
CA ASP A 97 -4.01 15.90 -14.77
C ASP A 97 -4.87 14.97 -13.87
N GLU A 98 -5.53 13.96 -14.44
CA GLU A 98 -6.30 12.99 -13.67
C GLU A 98 -5.42 12.16 -12.70
N LEU A 99 -4.19 11.82 -13.11
CA LEU A 99 -3.21 11.19 -12.23
C LEU A 99 -2.82 12.09 -11.05
N GLN A 100 -2.69 13.40 -11.25
CA GLN A 100 -2.43 14.35 -10.15
C GLN A 100 -3.63 14.46 -9.21
N ASP A 101 -4.85 14.52 -9.75
CA ASP A 101 -6.07 14.55 -8.93
C ASP A 101 -6.20 13.30 -8.05
N ILE A 102 -5.91 12.12 -8.60
CA ILE A 102 -5.90 10.88 -7.81
C ILE A 102 -4.85 10.93 -6.70
N ARG A 103 -3.65 11.49 -6.94
CA ARG A 103 -2.61 11.65 -5.90
C ARG A 103 -3.08 12.58 -4.79
N MET A 104 -3.73 13.69 -5.13
CA MET A 104 -4.31 14.60 -4.14
C MET A 104 -5.40 13.89 -3.32
N GLN A 105 -6.29 13.14 -3.96
CA GLN A 105 -7.32 12.36 -3.28
C GLN A 105 -6.71 11.31 -2.34
N GLN A 106 -5.65 10.62 -2.75
CA GLN A 106 -4.92 9.69 -1.89
C GLN A 106 -4.36 10.38 -0.65
N ALA A 107 -3.70 11.53 -0.81
CA ALA A 107 -3.15 12.30 0.30
C ALA A 107 -4.23 12.80 1.27
N GLU A 108 -5.36 13.28 0.75
CA GLU A 108 -6.46 13.78 1.59
C GLU A 108 -7.08 12.63 2.41
N VAL A 109 -7.31 11.48 1.79
CA VAL A 109 -7.80 10.28 2.48
C VAL A 109 -6.78 9.84 3.55
N GLU A 110 -5.49 9.75 3.24
CA GLU A 110 -4.48 9.38 4.25
C GLU A 110 -4.46 10.34 5.45
N LYS A 111 -4.57 11.65 5.19
CA LYS A 111 -4.64 12.68 6.22
C LYS A 111 -5.90 12.58 7.07
N GLU A 112 -7.05 12.28 6.46
CA GLU A 112 -8.32 12.05 7.17
C GLU A 112 -8.18 10.89 8.16
N TYR A 113 -7.66 9.74 7.70
CA TYR A 113 -7.52 8.56 8.54
C TYR A 113 -6.44 8.71 9.61
N TYR A 114 -5.35 9.43 9.31
CA TYR A 114 -4.37 9.80 10.34
C TYR A 114 -5.04 10.52 11.51
N LYS A 115 -5.92 11.49 11.23
CA LYS A 115 -6.68 12.20 12.28
C LYS A 115 -7.63 11.27 13.04
N LYS A 116 -8.26 10.31 12.35
CA LYS A 116 -9.12 9.30 13.02
C LYS A 116 -8.30 8.38 13.93
N PHE A 117 -7.14 7.90 13.47
CA PHE A 117 -6.26 7.06 14.27
C PHE A 117 -5.73 7.80 15.50
N ALA A 118 -5.39 9.08 15.38
CA ALA A 118 -4.93 9.90 16.51
C ALA A 118 -5.96 10.07 17.63
N LYS A 119 -7.25 9.81 17.37
CA LYS A 119 -8.30 9.78 18.42
C LYS A 119 -8.33 8.47 19.21
N ILE A 120 -7.76 7.40 18.67
CA ILE A 120 -7.84 6.03 19.20
C ILE A 120 -6.48 5.58 19.77
N LEU A 121 -5.39 6.03 19.15
CA LEU A 121 -4.03 5.55 19.41
C LEU A 121 -3.09 6.71 19.75
N SER A 122 -2.08 6.41 20.57
CA SER A 122 -0.95 7.33 20.75
C SER A 122 -0.15 7.49 19.46
N TYR A 123 0.50 8.64 19.29
CA TYR A 123 1.34 8.90 18.13
C TYR A 123 2.49 7.89 17.97
N GLU A 124 3.03 7.38 19.08
CA GLU A 124 4.03 6.31 19.05
C GLU A 124 3.48 5.03 18.42
N LYS A 125 2.26 4.61 18.80
CA LYS A 125 1.62 3.43 18.22
C LYS A 125 1.32 3.61 16.74
N ILE A 126 0.86 4.79 16.33
CA ILE A 126 0.64 5.14 14.91
C ILE A 126 1.95 5.02 14.13
N TYR A 127 3.06 5.52 14.67
CA TYR A 127 4.37 5.39 14.03
C TYR A 127 4.81 3.92 13.91
N ARG A 128 4.66 3.12 14.98
CA ARG A 128 4.97 1.69 14.96
C ARG A 128 4.12 0.92 13.95
N ILE A 129 2.84 1.26 13.83
CA ILE A 129 1.92 0.72 12.81
C ILE A 129 2.44 0.99 11.40
N GLN A 130 2.87 2.21 11.08
CA GLN A 130 3.42 2.54 9.76
C GLN A 130 4.70 1.75 9.45
N GLN A 131 5.58 1.60 10.45
CA GLN A 131 6.76 0.75 10.32
C GLN A 131 6.38 -0.72 10.12
N ALA A 132 5.42 -1.22 10.90
CA ALA A 132 4.93 -2.59 10.82
C ALA A 132 4.32 -2.88 9.45
N GLU A 133 3.51 -1.98 8.91
CA GLU A 133 2.94 -2.10 7.57
C GLU A 133 4.06 -2.23 6.53
N THR A 134 5.07 -1.37 6.57
CA THR A 134 6.21 -1.43 5.63
C THR A 134 7.02 -2.73 5.79
N LYS A 135 7.22 -3.20 7.03
CA LYS A 135 7.92 -4.48 7.31
C LYS A 135 7.11 -5.66 6.79
N PHE A 136 5.81 -5.69 7.05
CA PHE A 136 4.89 -6.73 6.61
C PHE A 136 5.00 -6.89 5.09
N HIS A 137 4.78 -5.81 4.33
CA HIS A 137 4.91 -5.81 2.87
C HIS A 137 6.28 -6.31 2.38
N ARG A 138 7.38 -5.88 3.00
CA ARG A 138 8.73 -6.38 2.62
C ARG A 138 8.90 -7.87 2.91
N GLN A 139 8.37 -8.38 4.02
CA GLN A 139 8.39 -9.81 4.33
C GLN A 139 7.57 -10.60 3.30
N LEU A 140 6.40 -10.08 2.89
CA LEU A 140 5.61 -10.69 1.83
C LEU A 140 6.42 -10.81 0.53
N LEU A 141 7.07 -9.72 0.11
CA LEU A 141 7.89 -9.68 -1.11
C LEU A 141 9.10 -10.63 -1.03
N ARG A 142 9.72 -10.79 0.15
CA ARG A 142 10.85 -11.72 0.34
C ARG A 142 10.43 -13.20 0.25
N GLY A 143 9.22 -13.55 0.70
CA GLY A 143 8.65 -14.89 0.52
C GLY A 143 8.53 -15.27 -0.96
N MET A 144 8.16 -14.31 -1.82
CA MET A 144 8.01 -14.52 -3.26
C MET A 144 9.34 -14.86 -3.97
N HIS A 145 10.43 -14.21 -3.57
CA HIS A 145 11.74 -14.43 -4.19
C HIS A 145 12.32 -15.82 -3.90
N LYS A 146 12.01 -16.40 -2.73
CA LYS A 146 12.43 -17.78 -2.40
C LYS A 146 11.69 -18.83 -3.23
N HIS A 147 10.39 -18.66 -3.50
CA HIS A 147 9.62 -19.60 -4.31
C HIS A 147 9.98 -19.59 -5.81
N ARG A 148 10.41 -18.45 -6.38
CA ARG A 148 10.89 -18.41 -7.79
C ARG A 148 12.20 -19.16 -8.01
N ARG A 149 13.08 -19.27 -7.00
CA ARG A 149 14.35 -19.99 -7.13
C ARG A 149 14.22 -21.52 -7.05
N GLY A 150 13.12 -22.04 -6.49
CA GLY A 150 12.85 -23.49 -6.42
C GLY A 150 12.17 -24.07 -7.66
N ARG A 151 11.62 -23.23 -8.55
CA ARG A 151 10.82 -23.67 -9.71
C ARG A 151 11.56 -23.64 -11.06
N GLY A 152 12.85 -23.29 -11.05
CA GLY A 152 13.76 -23.30 -12.21
C GLY A 152 14.80 -24.42 -12.16
N ARG A 153 14.62 -25.40 -11.27
CA ARG A 153 15.39 -26.66 -11.22
C ARG A 153 14.39 -27.81 -11.15
N ASN A 154 13.78 -28.10 -12.28
CA ASN A 154 13.26 -29.41 -12.66
C ASN A 154 13.10 -29.42 -14.18
#